data_AF-A0A7W1GFA1-F1
#
_entry.id   AF-A0A7W1GFA1-F1
#
_cell.length_a   1.000
_cell.length_b   1.000
_cell.length_c   1.000
_cell.angle_alpha   90.00
_cell.angle_beta   90.00
_cell.angle_gamma   90.00
#
_symmetry.space_group_name_H-M   'P 1'
#
loop_
_entity.id
_entity.type
_entity.pdbx_description
1 polymer ?
#
loop_
_entity_poly.entity_id
_entity_poly.type
_entity_poly.pdbx_seq_one_letter_code
_entity_poly.pdbx_strand_id
1 'polypeptide(L)'
;MKTVWQDVRYGMRMLRKNPGVTLIAIIALALGVGANASIFRVVNAVLLRPLPFAEADQLVMVWERRPRQNLASNPVAPADFLDWQQQNQSFSAMAAYTARAFNLTGTGAEPER
;
A
#
# COMPACT_ATOMS: atom_id res chain seq x y z
N MET A 1 21.85 -40.72 9.85
CA MET A 1 21.49 -39.97 8.63
C MET A 1 20.69 -40.79 7.61
N LYS A 2 20.99 -42.08 7.36
CA LYS A 2 20.21 -42.92 6.41
C LYS A 2 18.72 -43.07 6.76
N THR A 3 18.39 -43.07 8.05
CA THR A 3 17.03 -43.20 8.59
C THR A 3 16.12 -42.02 8.20
N VAL A 4 16.55 -40.78 8.43
CA VAL A 4 15.76 -39.58 8.06
C VAL A 4 15.42 -39.54 6.57
N TRP A 5 16.36 -39.93 5.71
CA TRP A 5 16.12 -40.01 4.27
C TRP A 5 15.10 -41.10 3.90
N GLN A 6 15.14 -42.24 4.60
CA GLN A 6 14.16 -43.29 4.46
C GLN A 6 12.77 -42.84 4.91
N ASP A 7 12.67 -42.12 6.02
CA ASP A 7 11.42 -41.61 6.57
C ASP A 7 10.76 -40.59 5.63
N VAL A 8 11.54 -39.66 5.08
CA VAL A 8 11.07 -38.68 4.09
C VAL A 8 10.57 -39.36 2.81
N ARG A 9 11.33 -40.34 2.29
CA ARG A 9 10.92 -41.13 1.11
C ARG A 9 9.65 -41.93 1.38
N TYR A 10 9.52 -42.50 2.57
CA TYR A 10 8.35 -43.25 2.99
C TYR A 10 7.12 -42.33 3.11
N GLY A 11 7.27 -41.17 3.74
CA GLY A 11 6.24 -40.13 3.84
C GLY A 11 5.73 -39.66 2.47
N MET A 12 6.64 -39.33 1.54
CA MET A 12 6.24 -38.98 0.16
C MET A 12 5.49 -40.10 -0.54
N ARG A 13 5.87 -41.36 -0.32
CA ARG A 13 5.16 -42.51 -0.89
C ARG A 13 3.76 -42.66 -0.30
N MET A 14 3.59 -42.35 1.00
CA MET A 14 2.30 -42.37 1.67
C MET A 14 1.37 -41.27 1.15
N LEU A 15 1.89 -40.05 0.94
CA LEU A 15 1.13 -38.94 0.34
C LEU A 15 0.64 -39.28 -1.07
N ARG A 16 1.47 -39.91 -1.90
CA ARG A 16 1.09 -40.36 -3.25
C ARG A 16 0.07 -41.50 -3.26
N LYS A 17 0.01 -42.32 -2.20
CA LYS A 17 -0.98 -43.40 -2.07
C LYS A 17 -2.36 -42.89 -1.67
N ASN A 18 -2.44 -41.76 -0.96
CA ASN A 18 -3.69 -41.17 -0.47
C ASN A 18 -3.88 -39.73 -1.01
N PRO A 19 -4.13 -39.57 -2.32
CA PRO A 19 -4.16 -38.26 -2.97
C PRO A 19 -5.29 -37.34 -2.46
N GLY A 20 -6.46 -37.90 -2.10
CA GLY A 20 -7.59 -37.10 -1.62
C GLY A 20 -7.30 -36.39 -0.29
N VAL A 21 -6.83 -37.14 0.71
CA VAL A 21 -6.46 -36.57 2.02
C VAL A 21 -5.30 -35.58 1.88
N THR A 22 -4.31 -35.94 1.05
CA THR A 22 -3.16 -35.07 0.77
C THR A 22 -3.59 -33.75 0.13
N LEU A 23 -4.52 -33.78 -0.82
CA LEU A 23 -5.00 -32.57 -1.49
C LEU A 23 -5.72 -31.63 -0.52
N ILE A 24 -6.59 -32.16 0.34
CA ILE A 24 -7.30 -31.36 1.35
C ILE A 24 -6.29 -30.71 2.31
N ALA A 25 -5.30 -31.48 2.78
CA ALA A 25 -4.25 -30.96 3.65
C ALA A 25 -3.43 -29.85 2.96
N ILE A 26 -3.07 -30.02 1.69
CA ILE A 26 -2.36 -29.00 0.91
C ILE A 26 -3.21 -27.74 0.76
N ILE A 27 -4.50 -27.86 0.45
CA ILE A 27 -5.40 -26.71 0.30
C ILE A 27 -5.53 -25.96 1.63
N ALA A 28 -5.76 -26.66 2.74
CA ALA A 28 -5.86 -26.05 4.05
C ALA A 28 -4.58 -25.29 4.44
N LEU A 29 -3.40 -25.91 4.20
CA LEU A 29 -2.10 -25.26 4.42
C LEU A 29 -1.90 -24.05 3.51
N ALA A 30 -2.24 -24.16 2.22
CA ALA A 30 -2.10 -23.09 1.26
C ALA A 30 -2.99 -21.89 1.60
N LEU A 31 -4.23 -22.14 2.04
CA LEU A 31 -5.14 -21.09 2.49
C LEU A 31 -4.63 -20.42 3.76
N GLY A 32 -4.21 -21.19 4.77
CA GLY A 32 -3.70 -20.63 6.03
C GLY A 32 -2.43 -19.80 5.84
N VAL A 33 -1.45 -20.34 5.11
CA VAL A 33 -0.19 -19.62 4.83
C VAL A 33 -0.41 -18.45 3.88
N GLY A 34 -1.20 -18.66 2.83
CA GLY A 34 -1.45 -17.66 1.78
C GLY A 34 -2.28 -16.47 2.28
N ALA A 35 -3.30 -16.71 3.11
CA ALA A 35 -4.10 -15.64 3.69
C ALA A 35 -3.26 -14.74 4.60
N ASN A 36 -2.49 -15.33 5.51
CA ASN A 36 -1.60 -14.59 6.41
C ASN A 36 -0.54 -13.79 5.63
N ALA A 37 0.11 -14.42 4.64
CA ALA A 37 1.09 -13.73 3.81
C ALA A 37 0.46 -12.58 3.00
N SER A 38 -0.75 -12.77 2.48
CA SER A 38 -1.45 -11.74 1.68
C SER A 38 -1.84 -10.53 2.53
N ILE A 39 -2.39 -10.75 3.73
CA ILE A 39 -2.73 -9.67 4.66
C ILE A 39 -1.46 -8.87 5.00
N PHE A 40 -0.36 -9.54 5.34
CA PHE A 40 0.89 -8.85 5.65
C PHE A 40 1.44 -8.09 4.43
N ARG A 41 1.30 -8.63 3.22
CA ARG A 41 1.72 -7.91 1.99
C ARG A 41 0.90 -6.64 1.76
N VAL A 42 -0.41 -6.67 1.97
CA VAL A 42 -1.28 -5.49 1.83
C VAL A 42 -0.95 -4.46 2.90
N VAL A 43 -0.86 -4.89 4.16
CA VAL A 43 -0.47 -4.01 5.28
C VAL A 43 0.90 -3.39 5.02
N ASN A 44 1.87 -4.19 4.58
CA ASN A 44 3.18 -3.67 4.23
C ASN A 44 3.10 -2.69 3.06
N ALA A 45 2.35 -2.98 2.00
CA ALA A 45 2.26 -2.08 0.84
C ALA A 45 1.55 -0.75 1.13
N VAL A 46 0.56 -0.76 2.02
CA VAL A 46 -0.32 0.40 2.29
C VAL A 46 0.13 1.20 3.52
N LEU A 47 0.53 0.52 4.59
CA LEU A 47 0.78 1.15 5.90
C LEU A 47 2.28 1.25 6.24
N LEU A 48 3.09 0.23 5.91
CA LEU A 48 4.47 0.12 6.43
C LEU A 48 5.55 0.46 5.40
N ARG A 49 5.29 0.29 4.11
CA ARG A 49 6.25 0.61 3.07
C ARG A 49 6.40 2.12 3.09
N PRO A 50 7.59 2.64 3.45
CA PRO A 50 7.81 4.08 3.44
C PRO A 50 7.46 4.59 2.05
N LEU A 51 6.77 5.73 1.99
CA LEU A 51 6.50 6.41 0.73
C LEU A 51 7.81 6.46 -0.07
N PRO A 52 7.79 6.28 -1.41
CA PRO A 52 8.98 6.14 -2.25
C PRO A 52 9.73 7.47 -2.43
N PHE A 53 9.93 8.20 -1.34
CA PHE A 53 10.75 9.40 -1.24
C PHE A 53 12.02 9.02 -0.50
N ALA A 54 13.16 9.44 -1.04
CA ALA A 54 14.40 9.42 -0.27
C ALA A 54 14.19 10.28 0.99
N GLU A 55 14.63 9.80 2.16
CA GLU A 55 14.53 10.53 3.43
C GLU A 55 13.08 10.89 3.81
N ALA A 56 12.18 9.89 3.77
CA ALA A 56 10.75 10.07 4.06
C ALA A 56 10.45 10.66 5.45
N ASP A 57 11.38 10.55 6.40
CA ASP A 57 11.34 11.15 7.74
C ASP A 57 11.46 12.68 7.73
N GLN A 58 11.96 13.27 6.64
CA GLN A 58 12.09 14.72 6.47
C GLN A 58 10.89 15.35 5.72
N LEU A 59 9.90 14.55 5.31
CA LEU A 59 8.71 15.06 4.64
C LEU A 59 7.79 15.78 5.63
N VAL A 60 7.45 17.03 5.31
CA VAL A 60 6.51 17.84 6.08
C VAL A 60 5.43 18.43 5.19
N MET A 61 4.25 18.67 5.77
CA MET A 61 3.15 19.32 5.08
C MET A 61 3.01 20.76 5.56
N VAL A 62 3.16 21.71 4.65
CA VAL A 62 3.02 23.14 4.93
C VAL A 62 1.62 23.60 4.54
N TRP A 63 0.95 24.30 5.45
CA TRP A 63 -0.42 24.82 5.26
C TRP A 63 -0.44 26.35 5.29
N GLU A 64 -1.36 26.94 4.54
CA GLU A 64 -1.61 28.38 4.63
C GLU A 64 -2.46 28.67 5.88
N ARG A 65 -2.10 29.69 6.66
CA ARG A 65 -2.89 30.12 7.82
C ARG A 65 -3.70 31.37 7.47
N ARG A 66 -5.03 31.31 7.59
CA ARG A 66 -5.92 32.46 7.37
C ARG A 66 -6.60 32.88 8.67
N PRO A 67 -5.92 33.68 9.52
CA PRO A 67 -6.44 34.06 10.83
C PRO A 67 -7.74 34.86 10.75
N ARG A 68 -7.93 35.68 9.70
CA ARG A 68 -9.18 36.43 9.47
C ARG A 68 -10.40 35.53 9.21
N GLN A 69 -10.19 34.31 8.75
CA GLN A 69 -11.24 33.33 8.48
C GLN A 69 -11.27 32.21 9.55
N ASN A 70 -10.47 32.36 10.61
CA ASN A 70 -10.28 31.36 11.66
C ASN A 70 -9.85 29.97 11.13
N LEU A 71 -9.13 29.93 10.00
CA LEU A 71 -8.62 28.70 9.39
C LEU A 71 -7.14 28.53 9.71
N ALA A 72 -6.83 27.53 10.54
CA ALA A 72 -5.46 27.22 10.95
C ALA A 72 -4.67 26.45 9.89
N SER A 73 -5.36 25.61 9.09
CA SER A 73 -4.78 24.81 8.02
C SER A 73 -5.64 24.93 6.76
N ASN A 74 -5.27 25.85 5.88
CA ASN A 74 -5.94 26.10 4.62
C ASN A 74 -5.10 25.56 3.45
N PRO A 75 -5.71 24.96 2.41
CA PRO A 75 -5.03 24.69 1.15
C PRO A 75 -4.41 25.97 0.60
N VAL A 76 -3.12 25.89 0.22
CA VAL A 76 -2.37 27.04 -0.30
C VAL A 76 -2.92 27.44 -1.66
N ALA A 77 -3.14 28.74 -1.87
CA ALA A 77 -3.52 29.23 -3.19
C ALA A 77 -2.38 28.97 -4.20
N PRO A 78 -2.68 28.66 -5.48
CA PRO A 78 -1.64 28.33 -6.45
C PRO A 78 -0.58 29.42 -6.64
N ALA A 79 -0.97 30.71 -6.57
CA ALA A 79 -0.04 31.83 -6.67
C ALA A 79 0.90 31.90 -5.44
N ASP A 80 0.34 31.77 -4.24
CA ASP A 80 1.12 31.77 -2.99
C ASP A 80 2.13 30.61 -2.97
N PHE A 81 1.75 29.43 -3.51
CA PHE A 81 2.69 28.31 -3.64
C PHE A 81 3.87 28.64 -4.56
N LEU A 82 3.66 29.34 -5.67
CA LEU A 82 4.74 29.75 -6.57
C LEU A 82 5.69 30.75 -5.88
N ASP A 83 5.13 31.66 -5.10
CA ASP A 83 5.93 32.62 -4.33
C ASP A 83 6.74 31.91 -3.24
N TRP A 84 6.14 30.96 -2.52
CA TRP A 84 6.84 30.13 -1.55
C TRP A 84 7.96 29.34 -2.22
N GLN A 85 7.70 28.73 -3.38
CA GLN A 85 8.69 27.96 -4.12
C GLN A 85 9.89 28.80 -4.55
N GLN A 86 9.66 30.04 -4.99
CA GLN A 86 10.74 30.96 -5.38
C GLN A 86 11.53 31.49 -4.18
N GLN A 87 10.87 31.73 -3.05
CA GLN A 87 11.49 32.33 -1.86
C GLN A 87 12.02 31.28 -0.86
N ASN A 88 11.81 30.00 -1.12
CA ASN A 88 12.19 28.92 -0.22
C ASN A 88 13.72 28.76 -0.12
N GLN A 89 14.22 28.78 1.12
CA GLN A 89 15.61 28.46 1.47
C GLN A 89 15.72 27.32 2.49
N SER A 90 14.60 26.86 3.04
CA SER A 90 14.57 25.90 4.16
C SER A 90 14.36 24.46 3.69
N PHE A 91 13.68 24.24 2.56
CA PHE A 91 13.39 22.92 2.01
C PHE A 91 14.21 22.65 0.75
N SER A 92 14.69 21.42 0.56
CA SER A 92 15.41 21.01 -0.64
C SER A 92 14.53 21.00 -1.89
N ALA A 93 13.25 20.66 -1.74
CA ALA A 93 12.25 20.69 -2.79
C ALA A 93 10.85 20.94 -2.19
N MET A 94 9.96 21.52 -3.00
CA MET A 94 8.55 21.69 -2.64
C MET A 94 7.65 21.26 -3.81
N ALA A 95 6.54 20.63 -3.48
CA ALA A 95 5.53 20.19 -4.42
C ALA A 95 4.13 20.50 -3.87
N ALA A 96 3.20 20.82 -4.76
CA ALA A 96 1.79 20.98 -4.44
C ALA A 96 1.01 19.78 -5.00
N TYR A 97 0.02 19.32 -4.24
CA TYR A 97 -0.95 18.33 -4.71
C TYR A 97 -2.36 18.76 -4.31
N THR A 98 -3.35 18.27 -5.04
CA THR A 98 -4.76 18.43 -4.68
C THR A 98 -5.46 17.09 -4.83
N ALA A 99 -6.20 16.69 -3.81
CA ALA A 99 -7.08 15.53 -3.91
C ALA A 99 -8.39 16.00 -4.59
N ARG A 100 -8.66 15.49 -5.79
CA ARG A 100 -9.94 15.69 -6.45
C ARG A 100 -10.62 14.35 -6.67
N ALA A 101 -11.88 14.25 -6.25
CA ALA A 101 -12.75 13.17 -6.66
C ALA A 101 -13.28 13.46 -8.07
N PHE A 102 -13.23 12.47 -8.95
CA PHE A 102 -13.81 12.54 -10.28
C PHE A 102 -14.85 11.43 -10.41
N ASN A 103 -16.03 11.77 -10.92
CA ASN A 103 -16.97 10.77 -11.40
C ASN A 103 -16.53 10.37 -12.80
N LEU A 104 -15.99 9.17 -12.93
CA LEU A 104 -15.62 8.61 -14.22
C LEU A 104 -16.86 7.98 -14.85
N THR A 105 -17.49 8.66 -15.80
CA THR A 105 -18.47 8.01 -16.67
C THR A 105 -17.70 7.28 -17.77
N GLY A 106 -17.97 5.99 -17.94
CA GLY A 106 -17.44 5.23 -19.07
C GLY A 106 -17.88 5.90 -20.37
N THR A 107 -17.03 5.87 -21.40
CA THR A 107 -17.35 6.40 -22.73
C THR A 107 -18.63 5.74 -23.26
N GLY A 108 -19.78 6.39 -23.06
CA GLY A 108 -21.05 5.99 -23.66
C GLY A 108 -22.14 5.40 -22.75
N ALA A 109 -22.09 5.54 -21.42
CA ALA A 109 -23.27 5.23 -20.60
C ALA A 109 -23.86 6.52 -20.02
N GLU A 110 -25.09 6.85 -20.44
CA GLU A 110 -25.93 7.91 -19.88
C GLU A 110 -25.92 7.83 -18.33
N PRO A 111 -25.84 8.95 -17.61
CA PRO A 111 -26.01 8.94 -16.16
C PRO A 111 -27.42 8.44 -15.80
N GLU A 112 -27.52 7.28 -15.14
CA GLU A 112 -28.77 6.86 -14.50
C GLU A 112 -29.13 7.83 -13.38
N ARG A 113 -30.40 8.25 -13.38
CA ARG A 113 -30.99 9.19 -12.43
C ARG A 113 -31.38 8.54 -11.12
#